data_AF-A0A7S1E1E9-F1
#
_entry.id   AF-A0A7S1E1E9-F1
#
_cell.length_a   1.000
_cell.length_b   1.000
_cell.length_c   1.000
_cell.angle_alpha   90.00
_cell.angle_beta   90.00
_cell.angle_gamma   90.00
#
_symmetry.space_group_name_H-M   'P 1'
#
loop_
_entity.id
_entity.type
_entity.pdbx_description
1 polymer ?
#
loop_
_entity_poly.entity_id
_entity_poly.type
_entity_poly.pdbx_seq_one_letter_code
_entity_poly.pdbx_strand_id
1 'polypeptide(L)'
;ERNLKNSGGLNDIISFAPMALRRNIIERITYELLNIALNQDGMTPDINHAGAQVFCRDTRALFGTDMTREEESNLPPSAMRLFDVINFMSCSHKLFREIKMAICGLVHHREPLRMHSFTEDGTLQDEAYLMIRAKGYSWMCLEDVVSVLNRRKE
;
A
#
# COMPACT_ATOMS: atom_id res chain seq x y z
N GLU A 1 -20.34 53.90 10.11
CA GLU A 1 -20.54 52.59 9.46
C GLU A 1 -19.17 51.96 9.17
N ARG A 2 -18.70 51.02 10.00
CA ARG A 2 -17.48 50.22 9.70
C ARG A 2 -17.92 48.78 9.47
N ASN A 3 -17.74 48.35 8.23
CA ASN A 3 -18.14 47.06 7.68
C ASN A 3 -17.28 45.93 8.27
N LEU A 4 -17.93 44.98 8.95
CA LEU A 4 -17.36 43.70 9.35
C LEU A 4 -17.22 42.80 8.11
N LYS A 5 -16.05 42.82 7.47
CA LYS A 5 -15.59 41.72 6.61
C LYS A 5 -14.71 40.81 7.45
N ASN A 6 -15.30 39.79 8.10
CA ASN A 6 -14.50 38.72 8.70
C ASN A 6 -15.26 37.38 8.74
N SER A 7 -15.91 37.02 7.62
CA SER A 7 -16.68 35.78 7.47
C SER A 7 -15.87 34.60 6.90
N GLY A 8 -14.57 34.76 6.63
CA GLY A 8 -13.72 33.68 6.08
C GLY A 8 -13.30 32.63 7.11
N GLY A 9 -13.06 33.02 8.37
CA GLY A 9 -12.45 32.12 9.36
C GLY A 9 -13.36 31.02 9.92
N LEU A 10 -14.67 31.24 10.02
CA LEU A 10 -15.57 30.25 10.64
C LEU A 10 -15.88 29.08 9.71
N ASN A 11 -16.08 29.34 8.41
CA ASN A 11 -16.38 28.30 7.43
C ASN A 11 -15.17 27.38 7.18
N ASP A 12 -13.95 27.93 7.25
CA ASP A 12 -12.71 27.14 7.17
C ASP A 12 -12.49 26.27 8.40
N ILE A 13 -12.85 26.74 9.61
CA ILE A 13 -12.76 25.94 10.84
C ILE A 13 -13.83 24.82 10.85
N ILE A 14 -15.04 25.12 10.37
CA ILE A 14 -16.14 24.16 10.30
C ILE A 14 -15.87 23.07 9.26
N SER A 15 -15.13 23.35 8.19
CA SER A 15 -14.70 22.34 7.21
C SER A 15 -13.43 21.58 7.64
N PHE A 16 -12.55 22.23 8.41
CA PHE A 16 -11.31 21.63 8.90
C PHE A 16 -11.55 20.46 9.87
N ALA A 17 -12.46 20.60 10.83
CA ALA A 17 -12.74 19.52 11.80
C ALA A 17 -13.26 18.22 11.13
N PRO A 18 -14.21 18.25 10.18
CA PRO A 18 -14.58 17.09 9.36
C PRO A 18 -13.43 16.49 8.55
N MET A 19 -12.54 17.31 7.99
CA MET A 19 -11.39 16.83 7.22
C MET A 19 -10.36 16.12 8.11
N ALA A 20 -10.07 16.68 9.29
CA ALA A 20 -9.17 16.05 10.26
C ALA A 20 -9.73 14.72 10.78
N LEU A 21 -11.04 14.67 11.08
CA LEU A 21 -11.72 13.43 11.45
C LEU A 21 -11.66 12.39 10.32
N ARG A 22 -11.99 12.79 9.08
CA ARG A 22 -11.88 11.91 7.91
C ARG A 22 -10.47 11.36 7.75
N ARG A 23 -9.45 12.22 7.83
CA ARG A 23 -8.04 11.82 7.72
C ARG A 23 -7.66 10.79 8.80
N ASN A 24 -8.03 11.03 10.05
CA ASN A 24 -7.75 10.12 11.16
C ASN A 24 -8.46 8.75 10.99
N ILE A 25 -9.71 8.77 10.55
CA ILE A 25 -10.48 7.53 10.27
C ILE A 25 -9.82 6.74 9.14
N ILE A 26 -9.51 7.42 8.03
CA ILE A 26 -8.83 6.80 6.89
C ILE A 26 -7.51 6.19 7.31
N GLU A 27 -6.68 6.95 8.03
CA GLU A 27 -5.39 6.48 8.49
C GLU A 27 -5.52 5.25 9.42
N ARG A 28 -6.49 5.24 10.34
CA ARG A 28 -6.76 4.09 11.21
C ARG A 28 -7.18 2.86 10.41
N ILE A 29 -8.15 3.00 9.51
CA ILE A 29 -8.62 1.90 8.65
C ILE A 29 -7.48 1.36 7.80
N THR A 30 -6.65 2.25 7.24
CA THR A 30 -5.48 1.87 6.46
C THR A 30 -4.52 0.99 7.25
N TYR A 31 -4.21 1.33 8.50
CA TYR A 31 -3.29 0.52 9.31
C TYR A 31 -3.85 -0.89 9.58
N GLU A 32 -5.14 -1.01 9.93
CA GLU A 32 -5.76 -2.31 10.15
C GLU A 32 -5.75 -3.17 8.88
N LEU A 33 -6.03 -2.56 7.72
CA LEU A 33 -6.00 -3.27 6.43
C LEU A 33 -4.57 -3.65 6.03
N LEU A 34 -3.56 -2.84 6.33
CA LEU A 34 -2.16 -3.20 6.14
C LEU A 34 -1.75 -4.37 7.04
N ASN A 35 -2.17 -4.38 8.31
CA ASN A 35 -1.87 -5.48 9.24
C ASN A 35 -2.41 -6.82 8.72
N ILE A 36 -3.64 -6.80 8.19
CA ILE A 36 -4.26 -7.97 7.54
C ILE A 36 -3.49 -8.34 6.27
N ALA A 37 -3.30 -7.39 5.35
CA ALA A 37 -2.68 -7.60 4.05
C ALA A 37 -1.26 -8.18 4.19
N LEU A 38 -0.49 -7.67 5.15
CA LEU A 38 0.91 -8.02 5.40
C LEU A 38 1.10 -9.13 6.44
N ASN A 39 0.00 -9.66 7.00
CA ASN A 39 0.00 -10.72 7.99
C ASN A 39 0.83 -10.40 9.24
N GLN A 40 0.76 -9.16 9.74
CA GLN A 40 1.55 -8.75 10.91
C GLN A 40 1.14 -9.50 12.18
N ASP A 41 -0.14 -9.85 12.29
CA ASP A 41 -0.70 -10.59 13.44
C ASP A 41 -0.73 -12.11 13.24
N GLY A 42 -0.20 -12.62 12.12
CA GLY A 42 -0.18 -14.07 11.81
C GLY A 42 -1.51 -14.67 11.34
N MET A 43 -2.54 -13.85 11.15
CA MET A 43 -3.91 -14.28 10.82
C MET A 43 -4.16 -14.60 9.34
N THR A 44 -3.33 -14.16 8.41
CA THR A 44 -3.45 -14.37 6.95
C THR A 44 -2.15 -14.95 6.37
N PRO A 45 -1.84 -16.23 6.68
CA PRO A 45 -0.57 -16.85 6.30
C PRO A 45 -0.46 -17.13 4.81
N ASP A 46 -1.57 -17.39 4.11
CA ASP A 46 -1.60 -17.63 2.67
C ASP A 46 -2.54 -16.66 1.96
N ILE A 47 -2.17 -16.25 0.76
CA ILE A 47 -2.99 -15.38 -0.11
C ILE A 47 -3.32 -16.14 -1.38
N ASN A 48 -4.59 -16.47 -1.59
CA ASN A 48 -5.06 -16.93 -2.90
C ASN A 48 -5.32 -15.74 -3.83
N HIS A 49 -5.18 -15.93 -5.14
CA HIS A 49 -5.34 -14.82 -6.09
C HIS A 49 -6.77 -14.27 -6.11
N ALA A 50 -7.78 -15.15 -6.16
CA ALA A 50 -9.18 -14.74 -6.18
C ALA A 50 -9.57 -13.94 -4.92
N GLY A 51 -9.13 -14.37 -3.73
CA GLY A 51 -9.39 -13.63 -2.49
C GLY A 51 -8.62 -12.32 -2.44
N ALA A 52 -7.40 -12.25 -2.97
CA ALA A 52 -6.67 -10.98 -3.10
C ALA A 52 -7.41 -9.97 -4.01
N GLN A 53 -8.02 -10.44 -5.10
CA GLN A 53 -8.83 -9.58 -5.98
C GLN A 53 -10.07 -9.04 -5.26
N VAL A 54 -10.79 -9.90 -4.53
CA VAL A 54 -11.94 -9.49 -3.71
C VAL A 54 -11.50 -8.48 -2.65
N PHE A 55 -10.45 -8.79 -1.89
CA PHE A 55 -9.93 -7.89 -0.86
C PHE A 55 -9.49 -6.53 -1.43
N CYS A 56 -8.84 -6.52 -2.59
CA CYS A 56 -8.44 -5.29 -3.27
C CYS A 56 -9.64 -4.43 -3.67
N ARG A 57 -10.67 -5.04 -4.28
CA ARG A 57 -11.91 -4.35 -4.64
C ARG A 57 -12.60 -3.76 -3.42
N ASP A 58 -12.79 -4.57 -2.38
CA ASP A 58 -13.53 -4.19 -1.19
C ASP A 58 -12.78 -3.09 -0.41
N THR A 59 -11.45 -3.20 -0.34
CA THR A 59 -10.60 -2.14 0.22
C THR A 59 -10.77 -0.84 -0.55
N ARG A 60 -10.69 -0.85 -1.89
CA ARG A 60 -10.88 0.38 -2.68
C ARG A 60 -12.25 1.01 -2.46
N ALA A 61 -13.30 0.21 -2.35
CA ALA A 61 -14.65 0.70 -2.10
C ALA A 61 -14.76 1.50 -0.78
N LEU A 62 -13.96 1.18 0.24
CA LEU A 62 -13.93 1.93 1.51
C LEU A 62 -13.36 3.35 1.36
N PHE A 63 -12.48 3.56 0.38
CA PHE A 63 -11.85 4.87 0.12
C PHE A 63 -12.60 5.66 -0.96
N GLY A 64 -13.47 4.99 -1.72
CA GLY A 64 -14.26 5.54 -2.82
C GLY A 64 -13.93 4.86 -4.15
N THR A 65 -14.96 4.50 -4.92
CA THR A 65 -14.81 3.78 -6.19
C THR A 65 -14.32 4.65 -7.34
N ASP A 66 -14.60 5.95 -7.29
CA ASP A 66 -14.37 6.90 -8.39
C ASP A 66 -13.65 8.15 -7.90
N MET A 67 -12.59 7.96 -7.11
CA MET A 67 -11.73 9.08 -6.70
C MET A 67 -11.07 9.70 -7.93
N THR A 68 -11.13 11.02 -8.00
CA THR A 68 -10.32 11.82 -8.91
C THR A 68 -8.84 11.74 -8.51
N ARG A 69 -7.93 12.03 -9.44
CA ARG A 69 -6.49 12.11 -9.14
C ARG A 69 -6.16 13.10 -8.03
N GLU A 70 -6.93 14.18 -7.95
CA GLU A 70 -6.76 15.19 -6.90
C GLU A 70 -7.16 14.64 -5.53
N GLU A 71 -8.28 13.90 -5.45
CA GLU A 71 -8.70 13.25 -4.21
C GLU A 71 -7.72 12.15 -3.77
N GLU A 72 -7.21 11.35 -4.71
CA GLU A 72 -6.18 10.36 -4.43
C GLU A 72 -4.90 11.01 -3.89
N SER A 73 -4.50 12.16 -4.45
CA SER A 73 -3.32 12.91 -3.97
C SER A 73 -3.48 13.48 -2.55
N ASN A 74 -4.72 13.60 -2.05
CA ASN A 74 -5.02 14.04 -0.70
C ASN A 74 -5.04 12.90 0.34
N LEU A 75 -4.89 11.65 -0.11
CA LEU A 75 -4.80 10.50 0.79
C LEU A 75 -3.47 10.51 1.56
N PRO A 76 -3.46 10.01 2.81
CA PRO A 76 -2.22 9.88 3.56
C PRO A 76 -1.27 8.87 2.89
N PRO A 77 0.07 9.02 3.05
CA PRO A 77 1.05 8.09 2.49
C PRO A 77 0.80 6.61 2.81
N SER A 78 0.25 6.33 4.00
CA SER A 78 -0.12 4.97 4.41
C SER A 78 -1.19 4.37 3.49
N ALA A 79 -2.15 5.17 3.03
CA ALA A 79 -3.21 4.72 2.13
C ALA A 79 -2.64 4.42 0.73
N MET A 80 -1.71 5.25 0.26
CA MET A 80 -0.99 5.00 -0.99
C MET A 80 -0.17 3.69 -0.91
N ARG A 81 0.52 3.46 0.21
CA ARG A 81 1.20 2.17 0.49
C ARG A 81 0.22 1.00 0.48
N LEU A 82 -0.93 1.14 1.13
CA LEU A 82 -1.97 0.11 1.11
C LEU A 82 -2.42 -0.20 -0.32
N PHE A 83 -2.65 0.83 -1.15
CA PHE A 83 -3.04 0.64 -2.54
C PHE A 83 -1.99 -0.13 -3.34
N ASP A 84 -0.71 0.18 -3.18
CA ASP A 84 0.35 -0.60 -3.83
C ASP A 84 0.36 -2.05 -3.33
N VAL A 85 0.24 -2.29 -2.03
CA VAL A 85 0.20 -3.63 -1.43
C VAL A 85 -0.96 -4.45 -2.01
N ILE A 86 -2.19 -3.93 -1.97
CA ILE A 86 -3.36 -4.67 -2.47
C ILE A 86 -3.33 -4.85 -3.99
N ASN A 87 -2.73 -3.92 -4.74
CA ASN A 87 -2.49 -4.08 -6.18
C ASN A 87 -1.48 -5.18 -6.45
N PHE A 88 -0.41 -5.26 -5.67
CA PHE A 88 0.59 -6.30 -5.82
C PHE A 88 0.03 -7.68 -5.46
N MET A 89 -0.75 -7.77 -4.38
CA MET A 89 -1.45 -8.98 -3.98
C MET A 89 -2.42 -9.48 -5.06
N SER A 90 -3.13 -8.57 -5.73
CA SER A 90 -4.18 -8.90 -6.71
C SER A 90 -3.71 -8.93 -8.17
N CYS A 91 -2.45 -8.59 -8.44
CA CYS A 91 -1.94 -8.50 -9.81
C CYS A 91 -2.00 -9.84 -10.57
N SER A 92 -1.89 -9.82 -11.90
CA SER A 92 -1.94 -11.05 -12.69
C SER A 92 -0.84 -12.05 -12.30
N HIS A 93 -1.10 -13.35 -12.46
CA HIS A 93 -0.08 -14.39 -12.21
C HIS A 93 1.19 -14.15 -13.02
N LYS A 94 1.06 -13.65 -14.26
CA LYS A 94 2.20 -13.31 -15.12
C LYS A 94 3.09 -12.23 -14.49
N LEU A 95 2.50 -11.08 -14.14
CA LEU A 95 3.26 -9.97 -13.54
C LEU A 95 3.86 -10.38 -12.20
N PHE A 96 3.10 -11.12 -11.39
CA PHE A 96 3.57 -11.62 -10.12
C PHE A 96 4.79 -12.53 -10.27
N ARG A 97 4.72 -13.49 -11.19
CA ARG A 97 5.83 -14.41 -11.48
C ARG A 97 7.05 -13.66 -12.01
N GLU A 98 6.88 -12.68 -12.89
CA GLU A 98 7.98 -11.85 -13.38
C GLU A 98 8.71 -11.14 -12.24
N ILE A 99 7.97 -10.48 -11.34
CA ILE A 99 8.54 -9.79 -10.19
C ILE A 99 9.21 -10.78 -9.24
N LYS A 100 8.53 -11.87 -8.92
CA LYS A 100 9.05 -12.95 -8.07
C LYS A 100 10.36 -13.51 -8.58
N MET A 101 10.43 -13.87 -9.87
CA MET A 101 11.65 -14.41 -10.48
C MET A 101 12.79 -13.38 -10.47
N ALA A 102 12.48 -12.11 -10.70
CA ALA A 102 13.48 -11.05 -10.70
C ALA A 102 14.06 -10.83 -9.30
N ILE A 103 13.21 -10.76 -8.26
CA ILE A 103 13.64 -10.59 -6.87
C ILE A 103 14.38 -11.82 -6.35
N CYS A 104 13.87 -13.03 -6.59
CA CYS A 104 14.57 -14.28 -6.22
C CYS A 104 15.92 -14.43 -6.95
N GLY A 105 15.98 -13.99 -8.21
CA GLY A 105 17.20 -13.99 -9.01
C GLY A 105 18.28 -13.09 -8.44
N LEU A 106 17.90 -11.91 -7.93
CA LEU A 106 18.80 -10.92 -7.35
C LEU A 106 19.52 -11.46 -6.11
N VAL A 107 18.83 -12.21 -5.25
CA VAL A 107 19.42 -12.80 -4.03
C VAL A 107 19.90 -14.24 -4.21
N HIS A 108 19.86 -14.78 -5.44
CA HIS A 108 20.19 -16.18 -5.76
C HIS A 108 19.51 -17.22 -4.84
N HIS A 109 18.34 -16.91 -4.30
CA HIS A 109 17.60 -17.74 -3.35
C HIS A 109 16.18 -18.03 -3.85
N ARG A 110 15.70 -19.23 -3.53
CA ARG A 110 14.28 -19.58 -3.67
C ARG A 110 13.54 -19.29 -2.37
N GLU A 111 12.23 -19.14 -2.47
CA GLU A 111 11.34 -18.88 -1.34
C GLU A 111 11.49 -19.93 -0.22
N PRO A 112 11.27 -19.54 1.06
CA PRO A 112 10.87 -18.20 1.50
C PRO A 112 12.04 -17.20 1.48
N LEU A 113 11.79 -16.03 0.91
CA LEU A 113 12.72 -14.90 0.94
C LEU A 113 12.84 -14.38 2.36
N ARG A 114 14.06 -14.11 2.82
CA ARG A 114 14.34 -13.52 4.12
C ARG A 114 14.89 -12.12 3.90
N MET A 115 14.43 -11.15 4.70
CA MET A 115 14.93 -9.77 4.62
C MET A 115 16.46 -9.69 4.82
N HIS A 116 17.03 -10.60 5.60
CA HIS A 116 18.47 -10.67 5.83
C HIS A 116 19.29 -10.79 4.53
N SER A 117 18.77 -11.49 3.52
CA SER A 117 19.43 -11.65 2.22
C SER A 117 19.54 -10.35 1.42
N PHE A 118 18.81 -9.30 1.82
CA PHE A 118 18.88 -7.98 1.21
C PHE A 118 19.64 -6.99 2.10
N THR A 119 19.58 -7.13 3.42
CA THR A 119 20.18 -6.16 4.35
C THR A 119 21.68 -6.38 4.58
N GLU A 120 22.22 -7.55 4.20
CA GLU A 120 23.67 -7.81 4.21
C GLU A 120 24.42 -6.96 3.16
N ASP A 121 23.75 -6.58 2.07
CA ASP A 121 24.30 -5.78 0.99
C ASP A 121 23.36 -4.64 0.62
N GLY A 122 23.70 -3.41 1.04
CA GLY A 122 22.90 -2.22 0.76
C GLY A 122 22.69 -1.96 -0.74
N THR A 123 23.60 -2.42 -1.60
CA THR A 123 23.43 -2.27 -3.06
C THR A 123 22.34 -3.18 -3.60
N LEU A 124 22.23 -4.42 -3.09
CA LEU A 124 21.14 -5.33 -3.45
C LEU A 124 19.79 -4.80 -2.94
N GLN A 125 19.76 -4.21 -1.75
CA GLN A 125 18.54 -3.60 -1.21
C GLN A 125 18.05 -2.46 -2.12
N ASP A 126 18.95 -1.56 -2.52
CA ASP A 126 18.63 -0.43 -3.40
C ASP A 126 18.17 -0.92 -4.78
N GLU A 127 18.82 -1.93 -5.35
CA GLU A 127 18.45 -2.51 -6.64
C GLU A 127 17.06 -3.15 -6.58
N ALA A 128 16.78 -3.96 -5.55
CA ALA A 128 15.47 -4.55 -5.33
C ALA A 128 14.38 -3.48 -5.26
N TYR A 129 14.66 -2.39 -4.53
CA TYR A 129 13.76 -1.26 -4.38
C TYR A 129 13.47 -0.58 -5.71
N LEU A 130 14.50 -0.29 -6.50
CA LEU A 130 14.36 0.33 -7.83
C LEU A 130 13.54 -0.54 -8.78
N MET A 131 13.75 -1.87 -8.75
CA MET A 131 12.99 -2.80 -9.57
C MET A 131 11.49 -2.80 -9.23
N ILE A 132 11.15 -2.79 -7.95
CA ILE A 132 9.76 -2.74 -7.46
C ILE A 132 9.09 -1.43 -7.91
N ARG A 133 9.78 -0.29 -7.72
CA ARG A 133 9.30 1.02 -8.16
C ARG A 133 9.10 1.10 -9.67
N ALA A 134 10.02 0.52 -10.45
CA ALA A 134 9.91 0.47 -11.91
C ALA A 134 8.68 -0.31 -12.40
N LYS A 135 8.10 -1.17 -11.56
CA LYS A 135 6.83 -1.88 -11.83
C LYS A 135 5.58 -1.13 -11.38
N GLY A 136 5.74 0.07 -10.84
CA GLY A 136 4.64 0.96 -10.44
C GLY A 136 4.32 0.95 -8.95
N TYR A 137 5.05 0.17 -8.13
CA TYR A 137 4.82 0.07 -6.69
C TYR A 137 5.78 1.01 -5.94
N SER A 138 5.43 2.30 -5.90
CA SER A 138 6.33 3.36 -5.41
C SER A 138 6.33 3.53 -3.89
N TRP A 139 5.25 3.12 -3.24
CA TRP A 139 4.98 3.33 -1.81
C TRP A 139 5.22 2.09 -0.95
N MET A 140 5.41 0.93 -1.56
CA MET A 140 5.80 -0.29 -0.86
C MET A 140 7.26 -0.24 -0.43
N CYS A 141 7.55 -0.79 0.75
CA CYS A 141 8.90 -1.14 1.14
C CYS A 141 9.21 -2.61 0.74
N LEU A 142 10.49 -2.98 0.81
CA LEU A 142 10.92 -4.32 0.40
C LEU A 142 10.33 -5.42 1.30
N GLU A 143 10.15 -5.11 2.58
CA GLU A 143 9.48 -5.98 3.56
C GLU A 143 8.04 -6.31 3.14
N ASP A 144 7.32 -5.34 2.58
CA ASP A 144 5.96 -5.56 2.08
C ASP A 144 5.96 -6.54 0.92
N VAL A 145 6.89 -6.34 -0.02
CA VAL A 145 7.04 -7.20 -1.19
C VAL A 145 7.41 -8.62 -0.77
N VAL A 146 8.40 -8.78 0.10
CA VAL A 146 8.80 -10.10 0.63
C VAL A 146 7.63 -10.77 1.37
N SER A 147 6.87 -10.01 2.17
CA SER A 147 5.69 -10.54 2.88
C SER A 147 4.66 -11.09 1.88
N VAL A 148 4.36 -10.37 0.80
CA VAL A 148 3.39 -10.81 -0.20
C VAL A 148 3.93 -11.96 -1.05
N LEU A 149 5.19 -11.89 -1.49
CA LEU A 149 5.84 -12.93 -2.30
C LEU A 149 5.80 -14.30 -1.61
N ASN A 150 6.17 -14.33 -0.33
CA ASN A 150 6.23 -15.58 0.44
C ASN A 150 4.86 -16.24 0.68
N ARG A 151 3.76 -15.48 0.57
CA ARG A 151 2.42 -15.94 0.98
C ARG A 151 1.46 -16.13 -0.20
N ARG A 152 1.63 -15.37 -1.28
CA ARG A 152 0.73 -15.48 -2.42
C ARG A 152 1.04 -16.72 -3.24
N LYS A 153 0.04 -17.61 -3.33
CA LYS A 153 0.11 -18.83 -4.13
C LYS A 153 -0.19 -18.51 -5.60
N GLU A 154 0.58 -19.15 -6.48
CA GLU A 154 0.34 -19.12 -7.94
C GLU A 154 -0.85 -19.98 -8.35
#